data_AF-A0ABD2IM17-F1
#
_entry.id   AF-A0ABD2IM17-F1
#
_cell.length_a   1.000
_cell.length_b   1.000
_cell.length_c   1.000
_cell.angle_alpha   90.00
_cell.angle_beta   90.00
_cell.angle_gamma   90.00
#
_symmetry.space_group_name_H-M   'P 1'
#
loop_
_entity.id
_entity.type
_entity.pdbx_description
1 polymer ?
#
loop_
_entity_poly.entity_id
_entity_poly.type
_entity_poly.pdbx_seq_one_letter_code
_entity_poly.pdbx_strand_id
1 'polypeptide(L)'
;MKDQLLSTVYLPKSMPRANDFAFGTTACDSLLITAQSSTYAWWIAYLMPDNSTIFYNSKFEKGFPHTRDNFLAQWVPVQLRTNGTMSSD
;
A
#
# COMPACT_ATOMS: atom_id res chain seq x y z
N MET A 1 14.13 -13.52 12.86
CA MET A 1 13.44 -13.22 11.58
C MET A 1 14.34 -13.71 10.47
N LYS A 2 13.85 -14.57 9.57
CA LYS A 2 14.60 -14.98 8.39
C LYS A 2 14.41 -13.88 7.35
N ASP A 3 15.51 -13.30 6.87
CA ASP A 3 15.51 -12.38 5.74
C ASP A 3 15.04 -13.13 4.49
N GLN A 4 13.75 -13.04 4.19
CA GLN A 4 13.21 -13.57 2.95
C GLN A 4 13.56 -12.59 1.82
N LEU A 5 14.54 -12.95 1.01
CA LEU A 5 14.84 -12.22 -0.21
C LEU A 5 13.60 -12.22 -1.12
N LEU A 6 13.22 -11.05 -1.62
CA LEU A 6 12.22 -10.90 -2.67
C LEU A 6 12.66 -11.72 -3.89
N SER A 7 11.98 -12.84 -4.15
CA SER A 7 12.42 -13.80 -5.18
C SER A 7 12.14 -13.32 -6.60
N THR A 8 11.22 -12.37 -6.79
CA THR A 8 10.86 -11.84 -8.11
C THR A 8 10.28 -10.43 -7.99
N VAL A 9 10.89 -9.46 -8.66
CA VAL A 9 10.37 -8.09 -8.76
C VAL A 9 9.70 -7.94 -10.11
N TYR A 10 8.37 -7.81 -10.11
CA TYR A 10 7.60 -7.47 -11.29
C TYR A 10 7.50 -5.95 -11.40
N LEU A 11 8.18 -5.36 -12.38
CA LEU A 11 7.97 -3.96 -12.71
C LEU A 11 6.68 -3.86 -13.53
N PRO A 12 5.66 -3.11 -13.07
CA PRO A 12 4.42 -3.00 -13.81
C PRO A 12 4.70 -2.38 -15.18
N LYS A 13 4.44 -3.13 -16.25
CA LYS A 13 4.16 -2.55 -17.56
C LYS A 13 2.82 -1.82 -17.45
N SER A 14 2.60 -0.77 -18.24
CA SER A 14 1.30 -0.09 -18.27
C SER A 14 0.19 -1.11 -18.51
N MET A 15 -0.63 -1.38 -17.49
CA MET A 15 -1.77 -2.28 -17.54
C MET A 15 -3.08 -1.48 -17.44
N PRO A 16 -4.18 -1.99 -18.01
CA PRO A 16 -5.50 -1.44 -17.72
C PRO A 16 -5.77 -1.46 -16.21
N ARG A 17 -6.49 -0.45 -15.72
CA ARG A 17 -6.77 -0.34 -14.27
C ARG A 17 -7.43 -1.58 -13.67
N ALA A 18 -8.33 -2.22 -14.41
CA ALA A 18 -8.98 -3.46 -13.97
C ALA A 18 -7.97 -4.61 -13.74
N ASN A 19 -6.88 -4.66 -14.51
CA ASN A 19 -5.85 -5.69 -14.38
C ASN A 19 -4.99 -5.44 -13.14
N ASP A 20 -4.70 -4.18 -12.78
CA ASP A 20 -3.99 -3.88 -11.52
C ASP A 20 -4.85 -4.30 -10.32
N PHE A 21 -6.17 -4.06 -10.37
CA PHE A 21 -7.10 -4.53 -9.34
C PHE A 21 -7.02 -6.05 -9.21
N ALA A 22 -7.19 -6.79 -10.31
CA ALA A 22 -7.12 -8.24 -10.30
C ALA A 22 -5.76 -8.74 -9.79
N PHE A 23 -4.66 -8.14 -10.25
CA PHE A 23 -3.31 -8.51 -9.81
C PHE A 23 -3.13 -8.27 -8.31
N GLY A 24 -3.48 -7.09 -7.82
CA GLY A 24 -3.38 -6.74 -6.40
C GLY A 24 -4.22 -7.66 -5.50
N THR A 25 -5.46 -7.98 -5.88
CA THR A 25 -6.36 -8.77 -5.04
C THR A 25 -6.17 -10.28 -5.15
N THR A 26 -5.47 -10.78 -6.17
CA THR A 26 -5.30 -12.24 -6.39
C THR A 26 -3.86 -12.73 -6.34
N ALA A 27 -2.86 -11.86 -6.51
CA ALA A 27 -1.46 -12.26 -6.61
C ALA A 27 -0.55 -11.63 -5.56
N CYS A 28 -1.01 -10.61 -4.83
CA CYS A 28 -0.20 -9.92 -3.82
C CYS A 28 -0.60 -10.31 -2.39
N ASP A 29 0.39 -10.64 -1.57
CA ASP A 29 0.21 -10.81 -0.11
C ASP A 29 0.33 -9.49 0.66
N SER A 30 0.86 -8.45 0.02
CA SER A 30 1.08 -7.16 0.66
C SER A 30 1.02 -6.01 -0.35
N LEU A 31 0.67 -4.82 0.12
CA LEU A 31 0.58 -3.61 -0.68
C LEU A 31 1.12 -2.40 0.09
N LEU A 32 1.90 -1.54 -0.57
CA LEU A 32 2.36 -0.26 -0.05
C LEU A 32 1.70 0.90 -0.79
N ILE A 33 0.87 1.67 -0.08
CA ILE A 33 0.26 2.89 -0.58
C ILE A 33 1.18 4.08 -0.29
N THR A 34 1.93 4.52 -1.29
CA THR A 34 2.87 5.65 -1.15
C THR A 34 2.17 7.01 -1.18
N ALA A 35 1.10 7.12 -1.97
CA ALA A 35 0.23 8.29 -2.06
C ALA A 35 -1.04 8.09 -1.24
N GLN A 36 -1.06 8.65 -0.02
CA GLN A 36 -2.15 8.48 0.95
C GLN A 36 -3.54 8.95 0.46
N SER A 37 -3.59 9.87 -0.51
CA SER A 37 -4.85 10.36 -1.11
C SER A 37 -5.31 9.54 -2.32
N SER A 38 -4.63 8.44 -2.65
CA SER A 38 -4.97 7.62 -3.81
C SER A 38 -6.19 6.75 -3.51
N THR A 39 -7.36 7.18 -3.97
CA THR A 39 -8.58 6.37 -3.94
C THR A 39 -8.41 5.06 -4.71
N TYR A 40 -7.61 5.08 -5.78
CA TYR A 40 -7.29 3.91 -6.57
C TYR A 40 -6.57 2.83 -5.75
N ALA A 41 -5.46 3.18 -5.12
CA ALA A 41 -4.69 2.24 -4.30
C ALA A 41 -5.46 1.82 -3.04
N TRP A 42 -6.26 2.73 -2.49
CA TRP A 42 -7.14 2.43 -1.36
C TRP A 42 -8.15 1.33 -1.67
N TRP A 43 -8.81 1.41 -2.83
CA TRP A 43 -9.78 0.38 -3.24
C TRP A 43 -9.13 -0.96 -3.56
N ILE A 44 -7.91 -0.96 -4.12
CA ILE A 44 -7.15 -2.21 -4.29
C ILE A 44 -6.90 -2.83 -2.91
N ALA A 45 -6.36 -2.06 -1.96
CA ALA A 45 -6.08 -2.51 -0.60
C ALA A 45 -7.31 -3.05 0.13
N TYR A 46 -8.44 -2.36 -0.03
CA TYR A 46 -9.71 -2.74 0.60
C TYR A 46 -10.25 -4.08 0.08
N LEU A 47 -9.98 -4.42 -1.18
CA LEU A 47 -10.44 -5.65 -1.81
C LEU A 47 -9.43 -6.80 -1.71
N MET A 48 -8.25 -6.58 -1.12
CA MET A 48 -7.29 -7.64 -0.87
C MET A 48 -7.79 -8.61 0.22
N PRO A 49 -7.35 -9.87 0.22
CA PRO A 49 -7.69 -10.84 1.26
C PRO A 49 -7.37 -10.36 2.68
N ASP A 50 -8.14 -10.82 3.68
CA ASP A 50 -7.98 -10.41 5.09
C ASP A 50 -6.60 -10.71 5.68
N ASN A 51 -5.88 -11.71 5.14
CA ASN A 51 -4.53 -12.07 5.55
C ASN A 51 -3.43 -11.23 4.86
N SER A 52 -3.80 -10.32 3.96
CA SER A 52 -2.84 -9.43 3.30
C SER A 52 -2.37 -8.31 4.23
N THR A 53 -1.10 -7.91 4.09
CA THR A 53 -0.54 -6.80 4.87
C THR A 53 -0.55 -5.51 4.06
N ILE A 54 -1.34 -4.54 4.52
CA ILE A 54 -1.44 -3.23 3.87
C ILE A 54 -0.63 -2.21 4.64
N PHE A 55 0.33 -1.59 3.95
CA PHE A 55 1.11 -0.47 4.44
C PHE A 55 0.62 0.81 3.77
N TYR A 56 0.53 1.92 4.50
CA TYR A 56 0.19 3.21 3.92
C TYR A 56 1.05 4.33 4.48
N ASN A 57 1.36 5.30 3.63
CA ASN A 57 2.07 6.51 4.05
C ASN A 57 1.19 7.32 5.01
N SER A 58 1.58 7.43 6.27
CA SER A 58 0.83 8.14 7.31
C SER A 58 1.17 9.64 7.39
N LYS A 59 1.99 10.15 6.46
CA LYS A 59 2.40 11.55 6.41
C LYS A 59 1.30 12.43 5.80
N PHE A 60 0.23 12.64 6.55
CA PHE A 60 -0.89 13.50 6.14
C PHE A 60 -0.43 14.96 6.00
N GLU A 61 -0.53 15.50 4.78
CA GLU A 61 -0.24 16.91 4.55
C GLU A 61 -1.37 17.78 5.14
N LYS A 62 -0.99 18.89 5.79
CA LYS A 62 -1.98 19.85 6.31
C LYS A 62 -2.87 20.35 5.18
N GLY A 63 -4.18 20.23 5.36
CA GLY A 63 -5.18 20.70 4.39
C GLY A 63 -5.73 19.60 3.47
N PHE A 64 -5.24 18.36 3.55
CA PHE A 64 -5.86 17.23 2.87
C PHE A 64 -7.01 16.65 3.70
N PRO A 65 -8.10 16.17 3.04
CA PRO A 65 -9.26 15.61 3.73
C PRO A 65 -9.00 14.20 4.31
N HIS A 66 -7.88 13.57 3.94
CA HIS A 66 -7.54 12.23 4.39
C HIS A 66 -6.83 12.25 5.74
N THR A 67 -7.32 11.45 6.65
CA THR A 67 -6.83 11.27 8.02
C THR A 67 -6.68 9.78 8.32
N ARG A 68 -6.18 9.46 9.52
CA ARG A 68 -6.08 8.08 10.01
C ARG A 68 -7.39 7.30 9.90
N ASP A 69 -8.53 7.98 10.09
CA ASP A 69 -9.84 7.35 10.14
C ASP A 69 -10.33 6.88 8.76
N ASN A 70 -9.67 7.32 7.68
CA ASN A 70 -9.96 6.83 6.34
C ASN A 70 -9.32 5.46 6.05
N PHE A 71 -8.51 4.90 6.96
CA PHE A 71 -7.82 3.63 6.77
C PHE A 71 -8.26 2.63 7.83
N LEU A 72 -8.28 1.34 7.47
CA LEU A 72 -8.71 0.31 8.40
C LEU A 72 -7.75 0.17 9.60
N ALA A 73 -8.28 -0.27 10.74
CA ALA A 73 -7.52 -0.32 11.99
C ALA A 73 -6.28 -1.24 11.89
N GLN A 74 -6.41 -2.36 11.17
CA GLN A 74 -5.38 -3.35 10.96
C GLN A 74 -4.31 -2.95 9.92
N TRP A 75 -4.53 -1.87 9.16
CA TRP A 75 -3.53 -1.41 8.20
C TRP A 75 -2.38 -0.71 8.91
N VAL A 76 -1.17 -0.93 8.41
CA VAL A 76 0.08 -0.54 9.05
C VAL A 76 0.50 0.86 8.56
N PRO A 77 0.51 1.89 9.41
CA PRO A 77 1.08 3.18 9.05
C PRO A 77 2.60 3.08 8.89
N VAL A 78 3.13 3.72 7.85
CA VAL A 78 4.57 3.91 7.67
C VAL A 78 4.87 5.36 7.31
N GLN A 79 6.00 5.89 7.78
CA GLN A 79 6.48 7.19 7.33
C GLN A 79 7.53 7.00 6.23
N LEU A 80 7.16 7.36 4.99
CA LEU A 80 8.08 7.33 3.86
C LEU A 80 9.01 8.55 3.90
N ARG A 81 10.31 8.28 3.96
CA ARG A 81 11.35 9.32 3.93
C ARG A 81 11.76 9.63 2.50
N THR A 82 12.31 10.81 2.28
CA THR A 82 12.76 11.28 0.95
C THR A 82 13.89 10.44 0.35
N ASN A 83 14.63 9.69 1.19
CA ASN A 83 15.67 8.77 0.75
C ASN A 83 15.16 7.36 0.42
N GLY A 84 13.83 7.16 0.34
CA GLY A 84 13.23 5.86 0.02
C GLY A 84 13.20 4.86 1.18
N THR A 85 13.60 5.26 2.39
CA THR A 85 13.50 4.41 3.59
C THR A 85 12.17 4.62 4.31
N MET A 86 11.75 3.60 5.08
CA MET A 86 10.57 3.63 5.93
C MET A 86 10.99 3.68 7.40
N SER A 87 10.29 4.46 8.21
CA SER A 87 10.27 4.24 9.65
C SER A 87 8.88 3.79 10.09
N SER A 88 8.83 2.74 10.91
CA SER A 88 7.69 2.46 11.77
C SER A 88 7.73 3.43 12.93
N ASP A 89 6.58 4.02 13.26
CA ASP A 89 6.39 4.70 14.55
C ASP A 89 6.36 3.68 15.70
#